data_AF-A0A812VYC8-F1
#
_entry.id   AF-A0A812VYC8-F1
#
_cell.length_a   1.000
_cell.length_b   1.000
_cell.length_c   1.000
_cell.angle_alpha   90.00
_cell.angle_beta   90.00
_cell.angle_gamma   90.00
#
_symmetry.space_group_name_H-M   'P 1'
#
loop_
_entity.id
_entity.type
_entity.pdbx_description
1 polymer ?
#
loop_
_entity_poly.entity_id
_entity_poly.type
_entity_poly.pdbx_seq_one_letter_code
_entity_poly.pdbx_strand_id
1 'polypeptide(L)'
;VRFFSSYSPEVVGSAGTPEYRMHFKDGNGNKISPWHDIPLKSGELFNCLIEIPKMTKPKMEVAVKEEMNPIAQDVKKGAEG
;
A
#
# COMPACT_ATOMS: atom_id res chain seq x y z
N VAL A 1 5.40 21.64 -0.18
CA VAL A 1 5.03 21.27 1.22
C VAL A 1 4.83 19.77 1.27
N ARG A 2 5.70 19.02 1.94
CA ARG A 2 5.40 17.63 2.31
C ARG A 2 4.64 17.71 3.62
N PHE A 3 3.33 17.50 3.58
CA PHE A 3 2.63 17.14 4.80
C PHE A 3 3.17 15.77 5.19
N PHE A 4 3.70 15.65 6.40
CA PHE A 4 3.99 14.33 6.96
C PHE A 4 2.66 13.58 6.95
N SER A 5 2.57 12.56 6.09
CA SER A 5 1.44 11.65 6.11
C SER A 5 1.38 11.04 7.50
N SER A 6 0.24 11.13 8.18
CA SER A 6 -0.01 10.40 9.42
C SER A 6 0.06 8.89 9.23
N TYR A 7 0.23 8.40 7.99
CA TYR A 7 0.39 7.00 7.66
C TYR A 7 1.80 6.70 7.20
N SER A 8 2.38 5.63 7.73
CA SER A 8 3.72 5.16 7.35
C SER A 8 3.66 3.74 6.78
N PRO A 9 4.42 3.45 5.72
CA PRO A 9 4.52 2.11 5.16
C PRO A 9 5.53 1.25 5.94
N GLU A 10 5.24 -0.04 6.06
CA GLU A 10 6.14 -1.08 6.57
C GLU A 10 6.22 -2.20 5.54
N VAL A 11 7.40 -2.38 4.95
CA VAL A 11 7.63 -3.38 3.89
C VAL A 11 8.15 -4.67 4.49
N VAL A 12 7.55 -5.78 4.06
CA VAL A 12 7.97 -7.15 4.31
C VAL A 12 8.25 -7.83 2.97
N GLY A 13 9.27 -8.69 2.92
CA GLY A 13 9.70 -9.34 1.68
C GLY A 13 10.53 -8.45 0.76
N SER A 14 10.85 -8.95 -0.43
CA SER A 14 11.71 -8.26 -1.40
C SER A 14 10.92 -7.81 -2.63
N ALA A 15 11.24 -6.65 -3.19
CA ALA A 15 10.61 -6.20 -4.44
C ALA A 15 10.82 -7.23 -5.55
N GLY A 16 9.80 -7.49 -6.36
CA GLY A 16 9.85 -8.51 -7.41
C GLY A 16 9.44 -9.91 -6.96
N THR A 17 9.14 -10.12 -5.67
CA THR A 17 8.82 -11.44 -5.11
C THR A 17 7.35 -11.55 -4.70
N PRO A 18 6.75 -12.76 -4.74
CA PRO A 18 5.40 -13.00 -4.21
C PRO A 18 5.24 -12.65 -2.72
N GLU A 19 6.32 -12.57 -1.96
CA GLU A 19 6.34 -12.24 -0.54
C GLU A 19 6.29 -10.73 -0.27
N TYR A 20 6.46 -9.88 -1.30
CA TYR A 20 6.42 -8.43 -1.10
C TYR A 20 5.06 -7.98 -0.56
N ARG A 21 5.06 -7.36 0.62
CA ARG A 21 3.89 -6.73 1.24
C ARG A 21 4.27 -5.38 1.80
N MET A 22 3.50 -4.35 1.47
CA MET A 22 3.57 -3.05 2.11
C MET A 22 2.34 -2.87 3.02
N HIS A 23 2.56 -3.03 4.32
CA HIS A 23 1.58 -2.72 5.36
C HIS A 23 1.61 -1.24 5.74
N PHE A 24 0.57 -0.78 6.44
CA PHE A 24 0.45 0.61 6.86
C PHE A 24 0.24 0.71 8.37
N LYS A 25 0.79 1.78 8.95
CA LYS A 25 0.58 2.19 10.33
C LYS A 25 0.02 3.60 10.39
N ASP A 26 -0.86 3.87 11.36
CA ASP A 26 -1.35 5.22 11.66
C ASP A 26 -0.31 6.07 12.41
N GLY A 27 -0.67 7.30 12.77
CA GLY A 27 0.22 8.25 13.45
C GLY A 27 0.58 7.85 14.87
N ASN A 28 -0.14 6.88 15.44
CA ASN A 28 0.11 6.29 16.75
C ASN A 28 0.94 5.00 16.66
N GLY A 29 1.26 4.54 15.45
CA GLY A 29 1.97 3.30 15.20
C GLY A 29 1.09 2.04 15.15
N ASN A 30 -0.24 2.18 15.22
CA ASN A 30 -1.16 1.05 15.10
C ASN A 30 -1.20 0.55 13.66
N LYS A 31 -1.18 -0.77 13.45
CA LYS A 31 -1.35 -1.36 12.13
C LYS A 31 -2.79 -1.10 11.64
N ILE A 32 -2.93 -0.70 10.38
CA ILE A 32 -4.22 -0.40 9.76
C ILE A 32 -4.36 -1.06 8.38
N SER A 33 -5.59 -1.28 7.94
CA SER A 33 -5.94 -1.60 6.57
C SER A 33 -6.04 -0.32 5.74
N PRO A 34 -5.26 -0.18 4.65
CA PRO A 34 -5.39 0.97 3.77
C PRO A 34 -6.69 0.95 2.94
N TRP A 35 -7.43 -0.16 2.94
CA TRP A 35 -8.71 -0.31 2.23
C TRP A 35 -9.89 0.11 3.10
N HIS A 36 -9.86 -0.21 4.40
CA HIS A 36 -10.99 0.00 5.30
C HIS A 36 -10.81 1.15 6.29
N ASP A 37 -9.58 1.42 6.75
CA ASP A 37 -9.35 2.30 7.91
C ASP A 37 -8.92 3.71 7.51
N ILE A 38 -8.42 3.90 6.28
CA ILE A 38 -8.13 5.25 5.76
C ILE A 38 -9.46 5.88 5.34
N PRO A 39 -9.88 7.01 5.95
CA PRO A 39 -11.15 7.64 5.60
C PRO A 39 -11.09 8.18 4.17
N LEU A 40 -12.16 8.00 3.40
CA LEU A 40 -12.26 8.54 2.04
C LEU A 40 -12.06 10.07 2.00
N LYS A 41 -12.59 10.78 3.00
CA LYS A 41 -12.53 12.24 3.11
C LYS A 41 -11.77 12.71 4.35
N SER A 42 -11.04 13.80 4.21
CA SER A 42 -10.40 14.54 5.28
C SER A 42 -10.73 16.03 5.11
N GLY A 43 -11.87 16.45 5.67
CA GLY A 43 -12.49 17.75 5.36
C GLY A 43 -13.00 17.78 3.92
N GLU A 44 -12.64 18.83 3.18
CA GLU A 44 -12.99 19.01 1.76
C GLU A 44 -12.07 18.24 0.79
N LEU A 45 -11.07 17.51 1.30
CA LEU A 45 -10.12 16.75 0.50
C LEU A 45 -10.42 15.25 0.54
N PHE A 46 -10.00 14.55 -0.50
CA PHE A 46 -10.04 13.08 -0.56
C PHE A 46 -8.67 12.50 -0.29
N ASN A 47 -8.62 11.39 0.44
CA ASN A 47 -7.42 10.59 0.55
C ASN A 47 -7.24 9.74 -0.70
N CYS A 48 -6.00 9.63 -1.18
CA CYS A 48 -5.64 8.78 -2.30
C CYS A 48 -4.49 7.87 -1.87
N LEU A 49 -4.71 6.57 -1.96
CA LEU A 49 -3.67 5.57 -1.77
C LEU A 49 -2.93 5.37 -3.09
N ILE A 50 -1.64 5.69 -3.11
CA ILE A 50 -0.82 5.56 -4.30
C ILE A 50 -0.21 4.16 -4.35
N GLU A 51 -0.72 3.32 -5.24
CA GLU A 51 -0.20 1.95 -5.43
C GLU A 51 1.03 1.93 -6.36
N ILE A 52 0.99 2.69 -7.45
CA ILE A 52 2.03 2.70 -8.49
C ILE A 52 2.52 4.14 -8.71
N PRO A 53 3.75 4.48 -8.28
CA PRO A 53 4.32 5.79 -8.53
C PRO A 53 4.52 6.05 -10.03
N LYS A 54 4.44 7.32 -10.43
CA LYS A 54 4.65 7.75 -11.83
C LYS A 54 6.01 7.25 -12.35
N MET A 55 6.05 6.78 -13.59
CA MET A 55 7.24 6.22 -14.26
C MET A 55 7.80 4.94 -13.63
N THR A 56 7.01 4.24 -12.81
CA THR A 56 7.35 2.88 -12.34
C THR A 56 6.58 1.82 -13.12
N LYS A 57 7.14 0.60 -13.16
CA LYS A 57 6.61 -0.54 -13.92
C LYS A 57 5.91 -1.61 -13.09
N PRO A 58 6.35 -1.94 -11.85
CA PRO A 58 5.73 -3.00 -11.08
C PRO A 58 4.23 -2.76 -10.91
N LYS A 59 3.41 -3.75 -11.27
CA LYS A 59 1.97 -3.71 -10.98
C LYS A 59 1.81 -4.02 -9.50
N MET A 60 1.48 -2.99 -8.74
CA MET A 60 1.18 -3.07 -7.31
C MET A 60 -0.31 -2.81 -7.14
N GLU A 61 -0.95 -3.52 -6.22
CA GLU A 61 -2.38 -3.37 -5.92
C GLU A 61 -2.67 -3.69 -4.46
N VAL A 62 -3.71 -3.09 -3.89
CA VAL A 62 -4.23 -3.51 -2.59
C VAL A 62 -4.75 -4.96 -2.68
N ALA A 63 -4.22 -5.82 -1.81
CA ALA A 63 -4.65 -7.20 -1.68
C ALA A 63 -5.98 -7.30 -0.90
N VAL A 64 -7.10 -7.09 -1.60
CA VAL A 64 -8.46 -7.03 -1.01
C VAL A 64 -8.91 -8.31 -0.30
N LYS A 65 -8.21 -9.44 -0.53
CA LYS A 65 -8.51 -10.75 0.09
C LYS A 65 -7.57 -11.11 1.23
N GLU A 66 -6.54 -10.30 1.49
CA GLU A 66 -5.57 -10.54 2.55
C GLU A 66 -5.88 -9.69 3.80
N GLU A 67 -5.50 -10.22 4.96
CA GLU A 67 -5.66 -9.51 6.22
C GLU A 67 -4.87 -8.19 6.22
N MET A 68 -5.48 -7.12 6.72
CA MET A 68 -4.93 -5.76 6.72
C MET A 68 -4.64 -5.17 5.33
N ASN A 69 -5.13 -5.81 4.26
CA ASN A 69 -5.12 -5.33 2.87
C ASN A 69 -3.81 -4.61 2.46
N PRO A 70 -2.63 -5.25 2.62
CA PRO A 70 -1.37 -4.64 2.19
C PRO A 70 -1.39 -4.34 0.69
N ILE A 71 -0.52 -3.43 0.25
CA ILE A 71 -0.17 -3.36 -1.17
C ILE A 71 0.76 -4.52 -1.48
N ALA A 72 0.40 -5.33 -2.46
CA ALA A 72 1.14 -6.48 -2.94
C ALA A 72 1.47 -6.32 -4.42
N GLN A 73 2.50 -7.02 -4.90
CA GLN A 73 2.81 -7.08 -6.32
C GLN A 73 1.89 -8.10 -7.01
N ASP A 74 1.26 -7.72 -8.11
CA ASP A 74 0.57 -8.68 -8.98
C ASP A 74 1.61 -9.51 -9.74
N VAL A 75 1.80 -10.75 -9.29
CA VAL A 75 2.77 -11.68 -9.88
C VAL A 75 2.01 -12.66 -10.78
N LYS A 76 2.15 -12.52 -12.10
CA LYS A 76 1.63 -13.53 -13.04
C LYS A 76 2.49 -14.78 -12.96
N LYS A 77 1.85 -15.95 -12.78
CA LYS A 77 2.54 -17.25 -12.93
C LYS A 77 3.21 -17.32 -14.30
N GLY A 78 4.55 -17.39 -14.31
CA GLY A 78 5.36 -17.51 -15.53
C GLY A 78 6.11 -16.24 -15.95
N ALA A 79 5.94 -15.12 -15.25
CA ALA A 79 6.81 -13.94 -15.41
C ALA A 79 7.98 -14.02 -14.42
N GLU A 80 8.85 -15.02 -14.61
CA GLU A 80 10.22 -14.91 -14.12
C GLU A 80 10.91 -13.86 -14.98
N GLY A 81 11.41 -12.80 -14.33
CA GLY A 81 12.35 -11.86 -14.93
C GLY A 81 13.76 -12.40 -14.84
#